data_AF-A0A7G8EJ67-F1
#
_entry.id   AF-A0A7G8EJ67-F1
#
_cell.length_a   1.000
_cell.length_b   1.000
_cell.length_c   1.000
_cell.angle_alpha   90.00
_cell.angle_beta   90.00
_cell.angle_gamma   90.00
#
_symmetry.space_group_name_H-M   'P 1'
#
loop_
_entity.id
_entity.type
_entity.pdbx_description
1 polymer ?
#
loop_
_entity_poly.entity_id
_entity_poly.type
_entity_poly.pdbx_seq_one_letter_code
_entity_poly.pdbx_strand_id
1 'polypeptide(L)'
;MVAGHIFMGLESFLPGNWDFWMNAREPVARLRSGLLRFHARDTTHGKRKSYDLIKPSRGLVDRDSLADVLATSLQRERNGICRRLASMTLAKRFSLLDTDNIEQISILEEGYTDEDLFNASLERLDRINALFLAEHFHASVLSIEKIYGLAPLINPFTVLRHNSARVSGFTTEHEKCVDANLDLIMESQVADLKLWPLLLKKFRYQISELGISKQEIATRELIHHQPLFNDEWFAEEEDQEKVVELMATAVVKRARSKPELAASLCSTILAWPLLSDLSRERLDLALKRMMSKHVTSV
;
A
#
# COMPACT_ATOMS: atom_id res chain seq x y z
N MET A 1 10.67 -5.05 -12.57
CA MET A 1 10.11 -3.94 -11.77
C MET A 1 8.71 -4.34 -11.32
N VAL A 2 8.63 -4.93 -10.12
CA VAL A 2 7.43 -5.54 -9.55
C VAL A 2 6.78 -4.53 -8.60
N ALA A 3 6.29 -3.44 -9.19
CA ALA A 3 5.67 -2.34 -8.47
C ALA A 3 4.13 -2.47 -8.54
N GLY A 4 3.57 -3.28 -7.65
CA GLY A 4 2.15 -3.25 -7.35
C GLY A 4 1.77 -1.91 -6.70
N HIS A 5 1.37 -0.92 -7.52
CA HIS A 5 0.46 0.23 -7.30
C HIS A 5 0.41 1.03 -5.97
N ILE A 6 1.23 0.79 -4.95
CA ILE A 6 0.92 1.32 -3.60
C ILE A 6 2.03 2.21 -3.03
N PHE A 7 3.28 2.06 -3.47
CA PHE A 7 4.38 2.94 -3.09
C PHE A 7 5.42 2.93 -4.21
N MET A 8 5.45 3.97 -5.06
CA MET A 8 6.60 4.13 -5.97
C MET A 8 7.83 4.46 -5.14
N GLY A 9 8.89 3.65 -5.27
CA GLY A 9 10.17 3.88 -4.61
C GLY A 9 10.42 3.08 -3.33
N LEU A 10 9.50 2.22 -2.86
CA LEU A 10 9.69 1.41 -1.63
C LEU A 10 10.86 0.45 -1.83
N GLU A 11 10.87 -0.06 -3.04
CA GLU A 11 11.85 -0.91 -3.69
C GLU A 11 13.26 -0.32 -3.58
N SER A 12 13.38 1.01 -3.63
CA SER A 12 14.65 1.73 -3.47
C SER A 12 15.14 1.77 -2.02
N PHE A 13 14.25 1.56 -1.04
CA PHE A 13 14.57 1.54 0.39
C PHE A 13 14.76 0.13 0.95
N LEU A 14 14.42 -0.91 0.19
CA LEU A 14 14.49 -2.29 0.65
C LEU A 14 15.79 -2.96 0.20
N PRO A 15 16.47 -3.71 1.09
CA PRO A 15 17.61 -4.52 0.69
C PRO A 15 17.17 -5.55 -0.36
N GLY A 16 18.09 -5.90 -1.28
CA GLY A 16 17.83 -6.62 -2.54
C GLY A 16 17.01 -7.93 -2.47
N ASN A 17 16.65 -8.41 -3.67
CA ASN A 17 15.76 -9.52 -4.01
C ASN A 17 14.36 -9.47 -3.36
N TRP A 18 13.40 -9.08 -4.19
CA TRP A 18 11.95 -8.98 -3.95
C TRP A 18 11.33 -10.21 -3.27
N ASP A 19 11.98 -11.37 -3.37
CA ASP A 19 11.55 -12.62 -2.75
C ASP A 19 11.35 -12.53 -1.23
N PHE A 20 12.03 -11.59 -0.56
CA PHE A 20 11.92 -11.45 0.89
C PHE A 20 10.66 -10.71 1.34
N TRP A 21 10.01 -9.94 0.47
CA TRP A 21 8.78 -9.24 0.83
C TRP A 21 7.77 -9.23 -0.31
N MET A 22 6.49 -9.43 0.00
CA MET A 22 5.45 -9.45 -1.03
C MET A 22 4.30 -8.51 -0.71
N ASN A 23 3.94 -7.69 -1.70
CA ASN A 23 2.72 -6.92 -1.67
C ASN A 23 1.53 -7.81 -2.03
N ALA A 24 0.45 -7.73 -1.26
CA ALA A 24 -0.83 -8.33 -1.59
C ALA A 24 -1.97 -7.32 -1.41
N ARG A 25 -3.01 -7.53 -2.21
CA ARG A 25 -4.29 -6.82 -2.14
C ARG A 25 -5.38 -7.86 -2.16
N GLU A 26 -6.53 -7.52 -1.58
CA GLU A 26 -7.69 -8.38 -1.65
C GLU A 26 -8.00 -8.70 -3.13
N PRO A 27 -8.09 -9.99 -3.50
CA PRO A 27 -8.10 -10.41 -4.91
C PRO A 27 -9.18 -9.73 -5.75
N VAL A 28 -10.40 -9.61 -5.21
CA VAL A 28 -11.54 -9.01 -5.92
C VAL A 28 -11.37 -7.50 -6.04
N ALA A 29 -11.01 -6.81 -4.96
CA ALA A 29 -10.79 -5.37 -4.92
C ALA A 29 -9.66 -4.95 -5.87
N ARG A 30 -8.60 -5.76 -5.95
CA ARG A 30 -7.49 -5.56 -6.89
C ARG A 30 -7.99 -5.57 -8.33
N LEU A 31 -8.71 -6.62 -8.73
CA LEU A 31 -9.16 -6.78 -10.10
C LEU A 31 -10.28 -5.78 -10.46
N ARG A 32 -11.23 -5.54 -9.55
CA ARG A 32 -12.25 -4.48 -9.66
C ARG A 32 -11.61 -3.11 -9.90
N SER A 33 -10.58 -2.77 -9.13
CA SER A 33 -9.85 -1.52 -9.30
C SER A 33 -9.10 -1.45 -10.64
N GLY A 34 -8.56 -2.57 -11.13
CA GLY A 34 -7.96 -2.68 -12.46
C GLY A 34 -8.94 -2.42 -13.59
N LEU A 35 -10.10 -3.07 -13.55
CA LEU A 35 -11.18 -2.92 -14.54
C LEU A 35 -11.67 -1.46 -14.63
N LEU A 36 -11.89 -0.82 -13.48
CA LEU A 36 -12.28 0.60 -13.43
C LEU A 36 -11.20 1.54 -13.99
N ARG A 37 -9.91 1.26 -13.71
CA ARG A 37 -8.79 2.04 -14.26
C ARG A 37 -8.64 1.86 -15.76
N PHE A 38 -8.83 0.66 -16.27
CA PHE A 38 -8.74 0.37 -17.71
C PHE A 38 -9.77 1.22 -18.48
N HIS A 39 -11.02 1.25 -17.99
CA HIS A 39 -12.06 2.10 -18.56
C HIS A 39 -11.73 3.61 -18.54
N ALA A 40 -11.14 4.12 -17.44
CA ALA A 40 -10.79 5.54 -17.33
C ALA A 40 -9.65 5.97 -18.27
N ARG A 41 -8.77 5.05 -18.68
CA ARG A 41 -7.68 5.34 -19.64
C ARG A 41 -8.17 5.45 -21.08
N ASP A 42 -9.17 4.64 -21.44
CA ASP A 42 -9.77 4.66 -22.79
C ASP A 42 -10.52 5.97 -23.08
N THR A 43 -11.12 6.59 -22.06
CA THR A 43 -11.85 7.86 -22.21
C THR A 43 -10.94 9.08 -22.35
N THR A 44 -9.69 9.03 -21.87
CA THR A 44 -8.77 10.18 -21.85
C THR A 44 -7.87 10.29 -23.08
N HIS A 45 -7.60 9.19 -23.81
CA HIS A 45 -6.52 9.16 -24.82
C HIS A 45 -6.96 9.08 -26.29
N GLY A 46 -8.27 9.07 -26.59
CA GLY A 46 -8.82 9.33 -27.94
C GLY A 46 -8.35 8.43 -29.09
N LYS A 47 -7.49 7.43 -28.86
CA LYS A 47 -6.96 6.51 -29.87
C LYS A 47 -7.50 5.11 -29.63
N ARG A 48 -8.32 4.66 -30.58
CA ARG A 48 -9.04 3.38 -30.64
C ARG A 48 -8.14 2.15 -30.49
N LYS A 49 -8.51 1.26 -29.55
CA LYS A 49 -9.25 0.01 -29.81
C LYS A 49 -10.25 -0.12 -28.67
N SER A 50 -11.54 0.06 -28.93
CA SER A 50 -12.59 0.01 -27.90
C SER A 50 -12.78 -1.43 -27.42
N TYR A 51 -11.95 -1.88 -26.48
CA TYR A 51 -12.36 -2.92 -25.55
C TYR A 51 -13.13 -2.22 -24.42
N ASP A 52 -14.24 -1.54 -24.78
CA ASP A 52 -15.19 -0.97 -23.83
C ASP A 52 -15.84 -2.14 -23.10
N LEU A 53 -15.12 -2.68 -22.12
CA LEU A 53 -15.60 -3.75 -21.26
C LEU A 53 -16.77 -3.26 -20.44
N ILE A 54 -16.86 -1.97 -20.14
CA ILE A 54 -17.91 -1.36 -19.34
C ILE A 54 -18.71 -0.47 -20.28
N LYS A 55 -19.83 -0.98 -20.82
CA LYS A 55 -20.78 -0.14 -21.56
C LYS A 55 -21.90 0.29 -20.60
N PRO A 56 -22.01 1.56 -20.20
CA PRO A 56 -23.05 2.01 -19.26
C PRO A 56 -24.48 1.66 -19.70
N SER A 57 -24.70 1.48 -21.02
CA SER A 57 -25.98 1.09 -21.62
C SER A 57 -26.16 -0.42 -21.85
N ARG A 58 -25.12 -1.26 -21.67
CA ARG A 58 -25.16 -2.70 -21.99
C ARG A 58 -24.55 -3.63 -20.92
N GLY A 59 -24.00 -3.11 -19.84
CA GLY A 59 -23.29 -3.92 -18.85
C GLY A 59 -21.87 -4.29 -19.30
N LEU A 60 -21.26 -5.26 -18.61
CA LEU A 60 -19.91 -5.73 -18.89
C LEU A 60 -19.99 -6.70 -20.07
N VAL A 61 -19.05 -6.59 -21.02
CA VAL A 61 -19.03 -7.48 -22.19
C VAL A 61 -18.83 -8.92 -21.73
N ASP A 62 -19.45 -9.88 -22.43
CA ASP A 62 -19.52 -11.32 -22.17
C ASP A 62 -18.24 -11.99 -21.59
N ARG A 63 -18.41 -13.21 -21.04
CA ARG A 63 -17.34 -13.99 -20.38
C ARG A 63 -16.04 -14.05 -21.19
N ASP A 64 -16.16 -14.21 -22.50
CA ASP A 64 -15.02 -14.34 -23.42
C ASP A 64 -14.24 -13.02 -23.53
N SER A 65 -14.95 -11.88 -23.60
CA SER A 65 -14.31 -10.57 -23.64
C SER A 65 -13.59 -10.21 -22.34
N LEU A 66 -14.14 -10.60 -21.18
CA LEU A 66 -13.45 -10.43 -19.90
C LEU A 66 -12.17 -11.28 -19.85
N ALA A 67 -12.23 -12.55 -20.28
CA ALA A 67 -11.07 -13.44 -20.32
C ALA A 67 -9.94 -12.85 -21.19
N ASP A 68 -10.27 -12.33 -22.36
CA ASP A 68 -9.31 -11.68 -23.27
C ASP A 68 -8.62 -10.46 -22.65
N VAL A 69 -9.37 -9.60 -21.95
CA VAL A 69 -8.79 -8.42 -21.31
C VAL A 69 -7.95 -8.78 -20.09
N LEU A 70 -8.36 -9.78 -19.32
CA LEU A 70 -7.56 -10.34 -18.23
C LEU A 70 -6.24 -10.94 -18.75
N ALA A 71 -6.27 -11.59 -19.91
CA ALA A 71 -5.10 -12.20 -20.55
C ALA A 71 -4.18 -11.21 -21.25
N THR A 72 -4.63 -9.97 -21.52
CA THR A 72 -3.83 -8.98 -22.28
C THR A 72 -3.52 -7.73 -21.47
N SER A 73 -4.55 -6.98 -21.08
CA SER A 73 -4.39 -5.63 -20.56
C SER A 73 -4.39 -5.56 -19.03
N LEU A 74 -4.98 -6.56 -18.38
CA LEU A 74 -5.06 -6.68 -16.93
C LEU A 74 -4.22 -7.86 -16.39
N GLN A 75 -3.18 -8.28 -17.11
CA GLN A 75 -2.32 -9.39 -16.69
C GLN A 75 -1.76 -9.19 -15.28
N ARG A 76 -1.38 -7.96 -14.89
CA ARG A 76 -0.88 -7.67 -13.53
C ARG A 76 -1.98 -7.83 -12.47
N GLU A 77 -3.18 -7.34 -12.75
CA GLU A 77 -4.35 -7.50 -11.88
C GLU A 77 -4.94 -8.91 -11.89
N ARG A 78 -4.65 -9.72 -12.91
CA ARG A 78 -4.95 -11.15 -12.94
C ARG A 78 -3.93 -11.95 -12.13
N ASN A 79 -2.63 -11.65 -12.30
CA ASN A 79 -1.51 -12.35 -11.66
C ASN A 79 -1.37 -11.96 -10.19
N GLY A 80 -2.20 -12.57 -9.35
CA GLY A 80 -2.21 -12.32 -7.91
C GLY A 80 -1.01 -12.86 -7.18
N ILE A 81 -1.04 -12.74 -5.87
CA ILE A 81 0.04 -13.25 -5.02
C ILE A 81 0.18 -14.77 -5.13
N CYS A 82 -0.92 -15.51 -5.32
CA CYS A 82 -0.88 -16.95 -5.54
C CYS A 82 -0.09 -17.31 -6.80
N ARG A 83 -0.44 -16.70 -7.94
CA ARG A 83 0.28 -16.89 -9.21
C ARG A 83 1.74 -16.45 -9.10
N ARG A 84 2.03 -15.30 -8.47
CA ARG A 84 3.41 -14.84 -8.28
C ARG A 84 4.24 -15.80 -7.43
N LEU A 85 3.69 -16.30 -6.32
CA LEU A 85 4.36 -17.31 -5.48
C LEU A 85 4.55 -18.64 -6.20
N ALA A 86 3.52 -19.12 -6.90
CA ALA A 86 3.59 -20.33 -7.71
C ALA A 86 4.66 -20.20 -8.80
N SER A 87 4.74 -19.05 -9.48
CA SER A 87 5.79 -18.76 -10.46
C SER A 87 7.17 -18.89 -9.84
N MET A 88 7.40 -18.45 -8.59
CA MET A 88 8.71 -18.60 -7.92
C MET A 88 9.04 -20.05 -7.55
N THR A 89 8.02 -20.88 -7.27
CA THR A 89 8.19 -22.33 -7.09
C THR A 89 8.57 -22.99 -8.41
N LEU A 90 7.84 -22.64 -9.47
CA LEU A 90 7.94 -23.24 -10.79
C LEU A 90 9.09 -22.65 -11.63
N ALA A 91 9.64 -21.48 -11.25
CA ALA A 91 10.72 -20.76 -11.94
C ALA A 91 11.96 -21.61 -12.23
N LYS A 92 12.25 -22.60 -11.37
CA LYS A 92 13.33 -23.57 -11.59
C LYS A 92 13.17 -24.35 -12.91
N ARG A 93 11.95 -24.44 -13.45
CA ARG A 93 11.64 -25.09 -14.73
C ARG A 93 11.75 -24.15 -15.94
N PHE A 94 11.75 -22.83 -15.74
CA PHE A 94 11.58 -21.83 -16.80
C PHE A 94 12.75 -20.88 -16.99
N SER A 95 13.88 -21.08 -16.28
CA SER A 95 15.10 -20.25 -16.42
C SER A 95 14.82 -18.75 -16.34
N LEU A 96 14.04 -18.32 -15.34
CA LEU A 96 13.78 -16.89 -15.12
C LEU A 96 15.09 -16.14 -14.82
N LEU A 97 15.28 -15.01 -15.48
CA LEU A 97 16.35 -14.06 -15.21
C LEU A 97 15.95 -13.15 -14.03
N ASP A 98 16.92 -12.65 -13.27
CA ASP A 98 16.69 -11.69 -12.16
C ASP A 98 15.99 -10.40 -12.62
N THR A 99 15.98 -10.13 -13.93
CA THR A 99 15.33 -8.97 -14.57
C THR A 99 13.87 -9.21 -14.94
N ASP A 100 13.38 -10.46 -14.89
CA ASP A 100 12.04 -10.81 -15.32
C ASP A 100 10.96 -10.24 -14.39
N ASN A 101 9.90 -9.68 -14.97
CA ASN A 101 8.81 -9.10 -14.19
C ASN A 101 7.75 -10.15 -13.89
N ILE A 102 7.82 -10.79 -12.72
CA ILE A 102 6.89 -11.84 -12.28
C ILE A 102 5.41 -11.41 -12.33
N GLU A 103 5.10 -10.11 -12.25
CA GLU A 103 3.73 -9.59 -12.42
C GLU A 103 3.19 -9.68 -13.87
N GLN A 104 4.08 -9.74 -14.85
CA GLN A 104 3.77 -9.78 -16.29
C GLN A 104 4.13 -11.13 -16.93
N ILE A 105 4.69 -12.04 -16.14
CA ILE A 105 5.08 -13.36 -16.62
C ILE A 105 3.81 -14.18 -16.90
N SER A 106 3.56 -14.49 -18.18
CA SER A 106 2.49 -15.36 -18.68
C SER A 106 2.79 -16.85 -18.52
N ILE A 107 3.93 -17.22 -17.92
CA ILE A 107 4.49 -18.58 -17.92
C ILE A 107 3.58 -19.63 -17.25
N LEU A 108 2.55 -19.21 -16.52
CA LEU A 108 1.56 -20.10 -15.90
C LEU A 108 0.26 -20.29 -16.72
N GLU A 109 0.17 -19.73 -17.93
CA GLU A 109 -1.06 -19.76 -18.74
C GLU A 109 -1.27 -21.09 -19.48
N GLU A 110 -0.23 -21.91 -19.64
CA GLU A 110 -0.31 -23.19 -20.34
C GLU A 110 -0.11 -24.36 -19.37
N GLY A 111 -1.22 -24.95 -18.90
CA GLY A 111 -1.20 -26.31 -18.33
C GLY A 111 -1.30 -26.46 -16.81
N TYR A 112 -1.55 -25.39 -16.05
CA TYR A 112 -1.74 -25.47 -14.59
C TYR A 112 -3.16 -25.08 -14.19
N THR A 113 -3.81 -25.93 -13.37
CA THR A 113 -5.10 -25.64 -12.75
C THR A 113 -4.95 -24.65 -11.59
N ASP A 114 -6.05 -24.00 -11.17
CA ASP A 114 -6.01 -23.14 -9.97
C ASP A 114 -5.61 -23.91 -8.70
N GLU A 115 -5.86 -25.23 -8.66
CA GLU A 115 -5.41 -26.10 -7.58
C GLU A 115 -3.89 -26.32 -7.62
N ASP A 116 -3.31 -26.55 -8.79
CA ASP A 116 -1.85 -26.66 -8.96
C ASP A 116 -1.15 -25.37 -8.52
N LEU A 117 -1.69 -24.22 -8.91
CA LEU A 117 -1.18 -22.90 -8.55
C LEU A 117 -1.26 -22.65 -7.04
N PHE A 118 -2.40 -22.99 -6.44
CA PHE A 118 -2.58 -22.89 -4.99
C PHE A 118 -1.56 -23.76 -4.25
N ASN A 119 -1.44 -25.04 -4.60
CA ASN A 119 -0.50 -25.97 -3.97
C ASN A 119 0.95 -25.50 -4.11
N ALA A 120 1.36 -25.08 -5.31
CA ALA A 120 2.69 -24.55 -5.56
C ALA A 120 2.98 -23.25 -4.78
N SER A 121 1.95 -22.42 -4.54
CA SER A 121 2.09 -21.19 -3.75
C SER A 121 2.33 -21.46 -2.26
N LEU A 122 1.73 -22.54 -1.71
CA LEU A 122 1.89 -22.91 -0.30
C LEU A 122 3.34 -23.24 0.04
N GLU A 123 4.08 -23.87 -0.87
CA GLU A 123 5.50 -24.21 -0.68
C GLU A 123 6.40 -22.99 -0.48
N ARG A 124 5.93 -21.79 -0.87
CA ARG A 124 6.68 -20.53 -0.78
C ARG A 124 6.10 -19.54 0.21
N LEU A 125 4.88 -19.76 0.69
CA LEU A 125 4.20 -18.85 1.62
C LEU A 125 5.04 -18.57 2.87
N ASP A 126 5.68 -19.60 3.42
CA ASP A 126 6.53 -19.47 4.61
C ASP A 126 7.85 -18.75 4.35
N ARG A 127 8.32 -18.72 3.08
CA ARG A 127 9.55 -18.04 2.69
C ARG A 127 9.40 -16.53 2.53
N ILE A 128 8.16 -16.02 2.54
CA ILE A 128 7.91 -14.58 2.57
C ILE A 128 8.26 -14.07 3.97
N ASN A 129 9.30 -13.24 4.08
CA ASN A 129 9.71 -12.64 5.36
C ASN A 129 8.77 -11.51 5.76
N ALA A 130 8.31 -10.72 4.80
CA ALA A 130 7.38 -9.61 5.06
C ALA A 130 6.21 -9.59 4.07
N LEU A 131 4.99 -9.67 4.59
CA LEU A 131 3.77 -9.40 3.84
C LEU A 131 3.38 -7.94 3.96
N PHE A 132 3.14 -7.30 2.83
CA PHE A 132 2.63 -5.94 2.74
C PHE A 132 1.19 -5.99 2.23
N LEU A 133 0.21 -5.73 3.10
CA LEU A 133 -1.20 -5.65 2.71
C LEU A 133 -1.60 -4.19 2.50
N ALA A 134 -2.13 -3.88 1.33
CA ALA A 134 -2.52 -2.53 0.96
C ALA A 134 -3.66 -1.98 1.81
N GLU A 135 -4.62 -2.84 2.17
CA GLU A 135 -5.76 -2.51 3.02
C GLU A 135 -5.33 -2.19 4.46
N HIS A 136 -4.14 -2.65 4.84
CA HIS A 136 -3.52 -2.42 6.15
C HIS A 136 -2.23 -1.60 6.02
N PHE A 137 -2.20 -0.63 5.11
CA PHE A 137 -1.01 0.13 4.71
C PHE A 137 -0.10 0.54 5.87
N HIS A 138 -0.61 1.25 6.87
CA HIS A 138 0.22 1.76 7.98
C HIS A 138 0.85 0.64 8.81
N ALA A 139 0.11 -0.45 9.05
CA ALA A 139 0.64 -1.62 9.73
C ALA A 139 1.70 -2.34 8.87
N SER A 140 1.48 -2.42 7.56
CA SER A 140 2.44 -2.98 6.61
C SER A 140 3.73 -2.18 6.56
N VAL A 141 3.65 -0.84 6.49
CA VAL A 141 4.81 0.06 6.53
C VAL A 141 5.60 -0.12 7.84
N LEU A 142 4.93 -0.08 8.98
CA LEU A 142 5.56 -0.33 10.29
C LEU A 142 6.24 -1.69 10.35
N SER A 143 5.61 -2.73 9.79
CA SER A 143 6.20 -4.07 9.79
C SER A 143 7.47 -4.16 8.95
N ILE A 144 7.48 -3.49 7.79
CA ILE A 144 8.64 -3.41 6.92
C ILE A 144 9.77 -2.63 7.60
N GLU A 145 9.47 -1.48 8.21
CA GLU A 145 10.43 -0.68 8.97
C GLU A 145 11.12 -1.53 10.06
N LYS A 146 10.33 -2.29 10.84
CA LYS A 146 10.86 -3.15 11.91
C LYS A 146 11.66 -4.36 11.41
N ILE A 147 11.17 -5.06 10.38
CA ILE A 147 11.84 -6.26 9.83
C ILE A 147 13.22 -5.90 9.25
N TYR A 148 13.32 -4.76 8.57
CA TYR A 148 14.54 -4.36 7.87
C TYR A 148 15.36 -3.28 8.60
N GLY A 149 14.94 -2.86 9.80
CA GLY A 149 15.64 -1.83 10.58
C GLY A 149 15.70 -0.47 9.87
N LEU A 150 14.64 -0.10 9.15
CA LEU A 150 14.61 1.14 8.37
C LEU A 150 14.27 2.34 9.24
N ALA A 151 14.74 3.52 8.82
CA ALA A 151 14.22 4.78 9.33
C ALA A 151 12.72 4.92 9.00
N PRO A 152 11.95 5.69 9.79
CA PRO A 152 10.52 5.90 9.54
C PRO A 152 10.25 6.42 8.11
N LEU A 153 9.58 5.60 7.29
CA LEU A 153 9.19 5.88 5.90
C LEU A 153 8.04 6.89 5.86
N ILE A 154 7.06 6.74 6.75
CA ILE A 154 6.14 7.83 7.09
C ILE A 154 6.89 8.72 8.08
N ASN A 155 7.01 10.01 7.82
CA ASN A 155 7.72 10.95 8.66
C ASN A 155 7.00 12.30 8.64
N PRO A 156 7.41 13.26 9.49
CA PRO A 156 6.69 14.53 9.63
C PRO A 156 6.63 15.38 8.35
N PHE A 157 7.48 15.11 7.37
CA PHE A 157 7.53 15.82 6.09
C PHE A 157 6.83 15.06 4.97
N THR A 158 6.47 13.80 5.20
CA THR A 158 6.15 12.93 4.07
C THR A 158 4.82 13.29 3.44
N VAL A 159 4.87 13.55 2.14
CA VAL A 159 3.72 13.59 1.25
C VAL A 159 3.63 12.23 0.54
N LEU A 160 3.35 11.13 1.26
CA LEU A 160 3.05 9.89 0.50
C LEU A 160 1.66 10.04 -0.08
N ARG A 161 1.61 10.14 -1.41
CA ARG A 161 0.34 10.12 -2.13
C ARG A 161 -0.09 8.68 -2.27
N HIS A 162 -1.13 8.31 -1.54
CA HIS A 162 -1.91 7.14 -1.91
C HIS A 162 -2.58 7.42 -3.25
N ASN A 163 -2.48 6.47 -4.19
CA ASN A 163 -3.47 6.40 -5.26
C ASN A 163 -4.84 6.33 -4.58
N SER A 164 -5.64 7.38 -4.70
CA SER A 164 -6.99 7.39 -4.13
C SER A 164 -7.74 6.18 -4.69
N ALA A 165 -8.49 5.48 -3.82
CA ALA A 165 -9.31 4.34 -4.23
C ALA A 165 -10.23 4.71 -5.41
N ARG A 166 -10.61 5.99 -5.49
CA ARG A 166 -11.19 6.62 -6.67
C ARG A 166 -10.08 7.22 -7.53
N VAL A 167 -9.64 6.47 -8.54
CA VAL A 167 -8.94 7.09 -9.67
C VAL A 167 -9.95 7.98 -10.38
N SER A 168 -9.63 9.26 -10.57
CA SER A 168 -10.50 10.19 -11.31
C SER A 168 -10.81 9.62 -12.70
N GLY A 169 -12.09 9.58 -13.09
CA GLY A 169 -12.50 9.22 -14.46
C GLY A 169 -13.53 8.11 -14.63
N PHE A 170 -14.05 7.48 -13.56
CA PHE A 170 -15.18 6.55 -13.64
C PHE A 170 -16.39 7.07 -12.84
N THR A 171 -17.60 6.74 -13.31
CA THR A 171 -18.89 7.14 -12.70
C THR A 171 -19.51 5.99 -11.91
N THR A 172 -20.55 6.28 -11.11
CA THR A 172 -21.34 5.29 -10.35
C THR A 172 -21.89 4.16 -11.24
N GLU A 173 -22.22 4.46 -12.49
CA GLU A 173 -22.69 3.49 -13.48
C GLU A 173 -21.60 2.48 -13.87
N HIS A 174 -20.33 2.90 -13.92
CA HIS A 174 -19.21 2.00 -14.18
C HIS A 174 -18.98 1.07 -13.00
N GLU A 175 -19.08 1.58 -11.76
CA GLU A 175 -19.02 0.74 -10.55
C GLU A 175 -20.13 -0.31 -10.57
N LYS A 176 -21.39 0.09 -10.84
CA LYS A 176 -22.53 -0.84 -10.94
C LYS A 176 -22.33 -1.94 -11.97
N CYS A 177 -21.71 -1.61 -13.10
CA CYS A 177 -21.45 -2.57 -14.16
C CYS A 177 -20.40 -3.62 -13.77
N VAL A 178 -19.32 -3.18 -13.10
CA VAL A 178 -18.31 -4.09 -12.54
C VAL A 178 -18.92 -4.96 -11.44
N ASP A 179 -19.72 -4.36 -10.57
CA ASP A 179 -20.38 -5.04 -9.45
C ASP A 179 -21.41 -6.09 -9.95
N ALA A 180 -22.08 -5.84 -11.09
CA ALA A 180 -22.98 -6.81 -11.71
C ALA A 180 -22.27 -8.07 -12.26
N ASN A 181 -20.94 -8.06 -12.35
CA ASN A 181 -20.13 -9.17 -12.87
C ASN A 181 -19.15 -9.71 -11.83
N LEU A 182 -19.48 -9.49 -10.54
CA LEU A 182 -18.66 -9.93 -9.42
C LEU A 182 -18.37 -11.44 -9.47
N ASP A 183 -19.34 -12.25 -9.87
CA ASP A 183 -19.18 -13.71 -9.96
C ASP A 183 -18.06 -14.08 -10.94
N LEU A 184 -17.99 -13.42 -12.11
CA LEU A 184 -16.92 -13.67 -13.09
C LEU A 184 -15.55 -13.21 -12.59
N ILE A 185 -15.52 -12.09 -11.86
CA ILE A 185 -14.30 -11.60 -11.21
C ILE A 185 -13.82 -12.63 -10.19
N MET A 186 -14.73 -13.18 -9.38
CA MET A 186 -14.41 -14.21 -8.39
C MET A 186 -13.95 -15.52 -9.05
N GLU A 187 -14.64 -15.99 -10.09
CA GLU A 187 -14.26 -17.17 -10.90
C GLU A 187 -12.83 -17.03 -11.45
N SER A 188 -12.43 -15.82 -11.85
CA SER A 188 -11.07 -15.56 -12.39
C SER A 188 -9.97 -15.48 -11.32
N GLN A 189 -10.32 -15.52 -10.03
CA GLN A 189 -9.42 -15.28 -8.90
C GLN A 189 -9.46 -16.41 -7.85
N VAL A 190 -9.97 -17.59 -8.20
CA VAL A 190 -10.21 -18.70 -7.26
C VAL A 190 -8.95 -19.08 -6.46
N ALA A 191 -7.80 -19.23 -7.11
CA ALA A 191 -6.55 -19.60 -6.44
C ALA A 191 -6.10 -18.54 -5.43
N ASP A 192 -6.20 -17.26 -5.77
CA ASP A 192 -5.87 -16.14 -4.89
C ASP A 192 -6.89 -16.01 -3.74
N LEU A 193 -8.18 -16.22 -4.00
CA LEU A 193 -9.23 -16.25 -2.99
C LEU A 193 -9.01 -17.37 -1.96
N LYS A 194 -8.57 -18.56 -2.40
CA LYS A 194 -8.20 -19.67 -1.49
C LYS A 194 -6.98 -19.34 -0.63
N LEU A 195 -5.99 -18.64 -1.18
CA LEU A 195 -4.76 -18.27 -0.47
C LEU A 195 -4.97 -17.09 0.50
N TRP A 196 -5.93 -16.21 0.21
CA TRP A 196 -6.14 -14.96 0.96
C TRP A 196 -6.32 -15.13 2.48
N PRO A 197 -7.13 -16.07 3.00
CA PRO A 197 -7.24 -16.29 4.44
C PRO A 197 -5.91 -16.68 5.11
N LEU A 198 -5.04 -17.41 4.41
CA LEU A 198 -3.73 -17.81 4.91
C LEU A 198 -2.79 -16.60 4.97
N LEU A 199 -2.84 -15.73 3.97
CA LEU A 199 -2.09 -14.46 3.96
C LEU A 199 -2.54 -13.54 5.08
N LEU A 200 -3.85 -13.41 5.32
CA LEU A 200 -4.37 -12.63 6.44
C LEU A 200 -3.92 -13.21 7.78
N LYS A 201 -3.91 -14.54 7.93
CA LYS A 201 -3.40 -15.21 9.14
C LYS A 201 -1.91 -14.93 9.34
N LYS A 202 -1.09 -15.08 8.30
CA LYS A 202 0.36 -14.80 8.36
C LYS A 202 0.64 -13.32 8.64
N PHE A 203 -0.10 -12.40 8.03
CA PHE A 203 0.01 -10.97 8.30
C PHE A 203 -0.34 -10.63 9.76
N ARG A 204 -1.44 -11.17 10.30
CA ARG A 204 -1.78 -10.98 11.72
C ARG A 204 -0.70 -11.50 12.65
N TYR A 205 -0.13 -12.66 12.34
CA TYR A 205 1.01 -13.21 13.08
C TYR A 205 2.23 -12.26 13.00
N GLN A 206 2.61 -11.80 11.80
CA GLN A 206 3.68 -10.82 11.60
C GLN A 206 3.48 -9.54 12.42
N ILE A 207 2.28 -8.94 12.40
CA ILE A 207 1.97 -7.74 13.20
C ILE A 207 2.08 -8.02 14.70
N SER A 208 1.62 -9.19 15.15
CA SER A 208 1.69 -9.61 16.55
C SER A 208 3.12 -9.84 17.03
N GLU A 209 3.93 -10.58 16.26
CA GLU A 209 5.33 -10.88 16.59
C GLU A 209 6.18 -9.60 16.67
N LEU A 210 5.90 -8.62 15.80
CA LEU A 210 6.59 -7.32 15.81
C LEU A 210 6.06 -6.35 16.88
N GLY A 211 5.08 -6.78 17.68
CA GLY A 211 4.48 -5.96 18.74
C GLY A 211 3.86 -4.66 18.23
N ILE A 212 3.37 -4.62 16.99
CA ILE A 212 2.80 -3.41 16.39
C ILE A 212 1.41 -3.17 16.98
N SER A 213 1.26 -2.08 17.74
CA SER A 213 0.02 -1.78 18.45
C SER A 213 -0.97 -0.97 17.59
N LYS A 214 -2.28 -1.04 17.95
CA LYS A 214 -3.31 -0.19 17.33
C LYS A 214 -3.02 1.30 17.51
N GLN A 215 -2.46 1.68 18.67
CA GLN A 215 -2.10 3.07 18.95
C GLN A 215 -0.95 3.53 18.05
N GLU A 216 0.08 2.69 17.85
CA GLU A 216 1.18 2.97 16.93
C GLU A 216 0.65 3.19 15.51
N ILE A 217 -0.19 2.28 15.00
CA ILE A 217 -0.82 2.41 13.68
C ILE A 217 -1.59 3.73 13.55
N ALA A 218 -2.44 4.05 14.54
CA ALA A 218 -3.26 5.25 14.53
C ALA A 218 -2.42 6.54 14.59
N THR A 219 -1.31 6.53 15.34
CA THR A 219 -0.35 7.64 15.39
C THR A 219 0.34 7.83 14.05
N ARG A 220 0.76 6.76 13.37
CA ARG A 220 1.36 6.85 12.03
C ARG A 220 0.37 7.38 11.00
N GLU A 221 -0.88 6.92 11.04
CA GLU A 221 -1.95 7.45 10.20
C GLU A 221 -2.18 8.94 10.44
N LEU A 222 -2.15 9.36 11.71
CA LEU A 222 -2.29 10.77 12.07
C LEU A 222 -1.14 11.62 11.52
N ILE A 223 0.11 11.12 11.53
CA ILE A 223 1.26 11.80 10.91
C ILE A 223 1.07 11.88 9.40
N HIS A 224 0.67 10.77 8.78
CA HIS A 224 0.58 10.62 7.34
C HIS A 224 -0.53 11.45 6.67
N HIS A 225 -1.61 11.77 7.39
CA HIS A 225 -2.79 12.43 6.80
C HIS A 225 -2.47 13.67 5.95
N GLN A 226 -1.51 14.46 6.39
CA GLN A 226 -0.89 15.58 5.65
C GLN A 226 0.46 15.89 6.31
N PRO A 227 1.44 16.44 5.59
CA PRO A 227 2.72 16.85 6.17
C PRO A 227 2.51 17.65 7.45
N LEU A 228 3.23 17.25 8.49
CA LEU A 228 3.22 17.96 9.75
C LEU A 228 4.13 19.18 9.70
N PHE A 229 5.27 19.06 9.02
CA PHE A 229 6.23 20.14 8.85
C PHE A 229 6.30 20.57 7.39
N ASN A 230 6.49 21.87 7.16
CA ASN A 230 6.72 22.44 5.84
C ASN A 230 8.24 22.56 5.62
N ASP A 231 8.74 22.04 4.50
CA ASP A 231 10.15 22.12 4.11
C ASP A 231 10.64 23.57 4.04
N GLU A 232 9.77 24.52 3.69
CA GLU A 232 10.08 25.95 3.60
C GLU A 232 10.50 26.57 4.95
N TRP A 233 10.13 25.97 6.09
CA TRP A 233 10.56 26.43 7.43
C TRP A 233 12.04 26.16 7.69
N PHE A 234 12.72 25.41 6.84
CA PHE A 234 14.11 25.00 7.03
C PHE A 234 15.07 25.67 6.03
N ALA A 235 14.63 26.75 5.37
CA ALA A 235 15.47 27.53 4.46
C ALA A 235 16.64 28.24 5.21
N GLU A 236 17.78 28.42 4.53
CA GLU A 236 19.12 28.69 5.09
C GLU A 236 19.28 29.95 6.00
N GLU A 237 18.26 30.79 6.16
CA GLU A 237 18.31 32.03 6.96
C GLU A 237 17.27 32.12 8.10
N GLU A 238 16.51 31.06 8.41
CA GLU A 238 15.51 31.13 9.48
C GLU A 238 16.09 30.96 10.90
N ASP A 239 15.57 31.77 11.83
CA ASP A 239 15.82 31.65 13.27
C ASP A 239 15.38 30.27 13.78
N GLN A 240 16.33 29.48 14.30
CA GLN A 240 16.07 28.13 14.79
C GLN A 240 15.01 28.08 15.89
N GLU A 241 14.88 29.12 16.73
CA GLU A 241 13.83 29.16 17.76
C GLU A 241 12.44 29.26 17.14
N LYS A 242 12.31 30.08 16.09
CA LYS A 242 11.07 30.21 15.31
C LYS A 242 10.71 28.89 14.63
N VAL A 243 11.69 28.17 14.05
CA VAL A 243 11.45 26.85 13.44
C VAL A 243 10.92 25.86 14.47
N VAL A 244 11.55 25.79 15.66
CA VAL A 244 11.08 24.92 16.76
C VAL A 244 9.67 25.28 17.21
N GLU A 245 9.33 26.58 17.30
CA GLU A 245 7.99 27.03 17.66
C GLU A 245 6.95 26.65 16.61
N LEU A 246 7.27 26.76 15.32
CA LEU A 246 6.41 26.32 14.21
C LEU A 246 6.17 24.81 14.26
N MET A 247 7.24 24.01 14.46
CA MET A 247 7.13 22.56 14.64
C MET A 247 6.24 22.20 15.83
N ALA A 248 6.47 22.81 16.99
CA ALA A 248 5.67 22.57 18.19
C ALA A 248 4.20 22.93 17.97
N THR A 249 3.93 24.07 17.33
CA THR A 249 2.58 24.52 16.97
C THR A 249 1.87 23.52 16.07
N ALA A 250 2.55 23.00 15.05
CA ALA A 250 1.99 22.02 14.13
C ALA A 250 1.66 20.69 14.82
N VAL A 251 2.58 20.18 15.65
CA VAL A 251 2.37 18.97 16.46
C VAL A 251 1.18 19.16 17.40
N VAL A 252 1.11 20.27 18.13
CA VAL A 252 0.00 20.55 19.06
C VAL A 252 -1.32 20.67 18.32
N LYS A 253 -1.36 21.35 17.16
CA LYS A 253 -2.56 21.45 16.34
C LYS A 253 -3.03 20.07 15.88
N ARG A 254 -2.11 19.19 15.46
CA ARG A 254 -2.44 17.81 15.07
C ARG A 254 -2.92 16.99 16.28
N ALA A 255 -2.24 17.09 17.42
CA ALA A 255 -2.61 16.41 18.66
C ALA A 255 -4.03 16.77 19.13
N ARG A 256 -4.46 18.03 18.96
CA ARG A 256 -5.84 18.46 19.29
C ARG A 256 -6.91 17.77 18.46
N SER A 257 -6.60 17.36 17.23
CA SER A 257 -7.56 16.65 16.38
C SER A 257 -7.83 15.22 16.85
N LYS A 258 -6.92 14.63 17.63
CA LYS A 258 -7.02 13.28 18.23
C LYS A 258 -6.32 13.25 19.61
N PRO A 259 -6.94 13.84 20.66
CA PRO A 259 -6.32 13.99 21.99
C PRO A 259 -5.81 12.69 22.60
N GLU A 260 -6.49 11.57 22.34
CA GLU A 260 -6.12 10.23 22.79
C GLU A 260 -4.79 9.72 22.22
N LEU A 261 -4.34 10.30 21.11
CA LEU A 261 -3.05 9.98 20.47
C LEU A 261 -1.97 11.01 20.78
N ALA A 262 -2.27 12.10 21.49
CA ALA A 262 -1.37 13.25 21.65
C ALA A 262 0.00 12.87 22.23
N ALA A 263 0.02 12.07 23.31
CA ALA A 263 1.27 11.62 23.93
C ALA A 263 2.09 10.72 22.99
N SER A 264 1.42 9.80 22.27
CA SER A 264 2.07 8.92 21.31
C SER A 264 2.63 9.69 20.12
N LEU A 265 1.90 10.70 19.62
CA LEU A 265 2.35 11.61 18.57
C LEU A 265 3.61 12.35 19.01
N CYS A 266 3.60 13.05 20.15
CA CYS A 266 4.76 13.78 20.64
C CYS A 266 5.97 12.88 20.80
N SER A 267 5.81 11.70 21.42
CA SER A 267 6.87 10.71 21.58
C SER A 267 7.45 10.26 20.24
N THR A 268 6.59 9.96 19.26
CA THR A 268 7.01 9.52 17.92
C THR A 268 7.79 10.61 17.18
N ILE A 269 7.36 11.87 17.29
CA ILE A 269 8.06 13.01 16.67
C ILE A 269 9.42 13.24 17.34
N LEU A 270 9.49 13.21 18.67
CA LEU A 270 10.74 13.42 19.41
C LEU A 270 11.75 12.30 19.18
N ALA A 271 11.28 11.06 18.99
CA ALA A 271 12.12 9.91 18.67
C ALA A 271 12.61 9.89 17.21
N TRP A 272 12.27 10.90 16.40
CA TRP A 272 12.62 10.90 14.99
C TRP A 272 14.14 11.06 14.78
N PRO A 273 14.80 10.16 14.02
CA PRO A 273 16.26 10.10 13.96
C PRO A 273 16.96 11.35 13.39
N LEU A 274 16.25 12.17 12.61
CA LEU A 274 16.84 13.37 12.00
C LEU A 274 16.83 14.59 12.94
N LEU A 275 16.16 14.51 14.09
CA LEU A 275 16.26 15.57 15.10
C LEU A 275 17.58 15.45 15.85
N SER A 276 18.41 16.49 15.78
CA SER A 276 19.57 16.64 16.67
C SER A 276 19.13 16.65 18.14
N ASP A 277 20.02 16.28 19.06
CA ASP A 277 19.71 16.25 20.49
C ASP A 277 19.25 17.63 20.99
N LEU A 278 19.92 18.71 20.57
CA LEU A 278 19.53 20.08 20.91
C LEU A 278 18.14 20.46 20.37
N SER A 279 17.84 20.10 19.12
CA SER A 279 16.52 20.35 18.52
C SER A 279 15.43 19.55 19.24
N ARG A 280 15.72 18.31 19.63
CA ARG A 280 14.81 17.43 20.37
C ARG A 280 14.47 18.01 21.74
N GLU A 281 15.46 18.45 22.50
CA GLU A 281 15.25 19.08 23.82
C GLU A 281 14.42 20.37 23.73
N ARG A 282 14.75 21.25 22.78
CA ARG A 282 14.01 22.50 22.55
C ARG A 282 12.56 22.24 22.15
N LEU A 283 12.34 21.27 21.26
CA LEU A 283 11.00 20.88 20.84
C LEU A 283 10.20 20.27 21.99
N ASP A 284 10.79 19.37 22.78
CA ASP A 284 10.12 18.78 23.94
C ASP A 284 9.68 19.85 24.95
N LEU A 285 10.55 20.82 25.25
CA LEU A 285 10.21 21.94 26.13
C LEU A 285 9.06 22.80 25.57
N ALA A 286 9.10 23.09 24.26
CA ALA A 286 8.04 23.84 23.59
C ALA A 286 6.70 23.11 23.63
N LEU A 287 6.69 21.80 23.34
CA LEU A 287 5.50 20.94 23.42
C LEU A 287 4.91 20.94 24.84
N LYS A 288 5.74 20.72 25.87
CA LYS A 288 5.31 20.75 27.28
C LYS A 288 4.68 22.10 27.66
N ARG A 289 5.29 23.22 27.25
CA ARG A 289 4.74 24.57 27.49
C ARG A 289 3.39 24.79 26.80
N MET A 290 3.27 24.38 25.54
CA MET A 290 2.06 24.64 24.74
C MET A 290 0.90 23.75 25.15
N MET A 291 1.17 22.49 25.49
CA MET A 291 0.14 21.54 25.94
C MET A 291 -0.35 21.83 27.36
N SER A 292 0.53 22.26 28.27
CA SER A 292 0.15 22.61 29.66
C SER A 292 -0.75 23.85 29.75
N LYS A 293 -0.53 24.86 28.91
CA LYS A 293 -1.37 26.08 28.84
C LYS A 293 -2.84 25.81 28.48
N HIS A 294 -3.19 24.61 28.01
CA HIS A 294 -4.52 24.28 27.51
C HIS A 294 -5.31 23.34 28.44
N VAL A 295 -4.72 22.89 29.55
CA VAL A 295 -5.43 22.11 30.59
C VAL A 295 -6.19 23.04 31.55
N THR A 296 -5.88 24.34 31.58
CA THR A 296 -6.46 25.33 32.48
C THR A 296 -7.58 26.19 31.89
N SER A 297 -8.09 25.87 30.70
CA SER A 297 -9.13 26.67 30.02
C SER A 297 -10.43 25.90 29.75
N VAL A 298 -10.77 24.93 30.58
CA VAL A 298 -12.11 24.30 30.62
C VAL A 298 -12.81 24.73 31.90
#